data_AF-A0A3C1Q6W6-F1
#
_entry.id   AF-A0A3C1Q6W6-F1
#
_cell.length_a   1.000
_cell.length_b   1.000
_cell.length_c   1.000
_cell.angle_alpha   90.00
_cell.angle_beta   90.00
_cell.angle_gamma   90.00
#
_symmetry.space_group_name_H-M   'P 1'
#
loop_
_entity.id
_entity.type
_entity.pdbx_description
1 polymer ?
#
loop_
_entity_poly.entity_id
_entity_poly.type
_entity_poly.pdbx_seq_one_letter_code
_entity_poly.pdbx_strand_id
1 'polypeptide(L)'
;MPKKVRLPIALVLALVLALGIAGAPGAAKMAFETTGPHVDEIIMPIIKDSEARRIAFERGESVVWAGLTQPEDIDRAKSMPNAEMTMTLGFHMFYLCFNMREEPLANQPIRQAIAHCTDRDNIIRTLFKGYMLPMTSFVPQVSPFYKADVPVYAYSHGKAAEVLDKAGYKRGSDGIRIDPKTGKPLREMKIFTPTYEVAPTSAELGKMIADSCQKVGLPVVPEPMDFPVMLDKIDIHEFDMYVLAWGLSRNPTHLYSFFHSSMDVEAGYNNPGMRNAEYDKQSERLYYAADLKEAKEAADACQLILAREMPYVPLYSRPYIDAFRDDLVTGYVPMMGFGAASYNNQWTTMNIRRVDRRGKAIEGGTIRWALQEEPKNLNPCVASSAYEQEVLSRLNDSLMAMHPETLDDMPWMARKWDVGVWEPEPGKKGTTVTWYIQKGIKWSDGMPFTAEDVEFTINYLKKNDVPRYLDATQDIVKVELIDRYTVKVYFDNISYWHVYNAGLAFLPKHIWKDVEDWKGFEPWKEAHPKIKGYSKLVGTGPFILKDYVPGEYVRLVKNPNYWRLNK
;
A
#
# COMPACT_ATOMS: atom_id res chain seq x y z
N MET A 1 29.32 -8.58 -10.83
CA MET A 1 27.87 -8.45 -11.14
C MET A 1 27.28 -9.83 -11.41
N PRO A 2 26.55 -10.46 -10.48
CA PRO A 2 26.03 -11.81 -10.69
C PRO A 2 24.68 -11.81 -11.44
N LYS A 3 24.53 -12.79 -12.34
CA LYS A 3 23.52 -12.98 -13.40
C LYS A 3 22.03 -13.12 -12.96
N LYS A 4 21.62 -12.79 -11.73
CA LYS A 4 20.26 -13.11 -11.21
C LYS A 4 19.26 -11.93 -11.13
N VAL A 5 19.68 -10.70 -11.42
CA VAL A 5 18.79 -9.52 -11.45
C VAL A 5 18.01 -9.39 -12.78
N ARG A 6 18.28 -10.24 -13.77
CA ARG A 6 17.77 -10.06 -15.14
C ARG A 6 16.31 -10.46 -15.37
N LEU A 7 15.76 -11.42 -14.62
CA LEU A 7 14.42 -11.94 -14.93
C LEU A 7 13.27 -10.96 -14.61
N PRO A 8 13.19 -10.34 -13.41
CA PRO A 8 12.12 -9.37 -13.13
C PRO A 8 12.26 -8.10 -13.98
N ILE A 9 13.48 -7.61 -14.20
CA ILE A 9 13.72 -6.45 -15.05
C ILE A 9 13.35 -6.75 -16.51
N ALA A 10 13.66 -7.94 -17.04
CA ALA A 10 13.31 -8.30 -18.41
C ALA A 10 11.79 -8.43 -18.62
N LEU A 11 11.05 -8.98 -17.65
CA LEU A 11 9.59 -9.06 -17.69
C LEU A 11 8.96 -7.67 -17.66
N VAL A 12 9.44 -6.78 -16.78
CA VAL A 12 8.98 -5.39 -16.71
C VAL A 12 9.31 -4.64 -17.99
N LEU A 13 10.53 -4.77 -18.52
CA LEU A 13 10.91 -4.16 -19.79
C LEU A 13 10.07 -4.68 -20.96
N ALA A 14 9.79 -5.98 -21.02
CA ALA A 14 8.91 -6.55 -22.02
C ALA A 14 7.49 -5.98 -21.91
N LEU A 15 6.99 -5.79 -20.69
CA LEU A 15 5.67 -5.21 -20.44
C LEU A 15 5.60 -3.73 -20.83
N VAL A 16 6.61 -2.94 -20.48
CA VAL A 16 6.74 -1.53 -20.89
C VAL A 16 6.79 -1.42 -22.41
N LEU A 17 7.61 -2.24 -23.08
CA LEU A 17 7.72 -2.26 -24.54
C LEU A 17 6.38 -2.66 -25.18
N ALA A 18 5.70 -3.66 -24.61
CA ALA A 18 4.38 -4.08 -25.07
C ALA A 18 3.33 -2.97 -24.90
N LEU A 19 3.44 -2.12 -23.89
CA LEU A 19 2.52 -1.01 -23.64
C LEU A 19 2.87 0.26 -24.43
N GLY A 20 4.04 0.35 -25.05
CA GLY A 20 4.47 1.56 -25.76
C GLY A 20 4.71 2.76 -24.84
N ILE A 21 5.02 2.51 -23.57
CA ILE A 21 5.15 3.54 -22.52
C ILE A 21 6.43 4.36 -22.72
N ALA A 22 6.30 5.69 -22.67
CA ALA A 22 7.44 6.59 -22.57
C ALA A 22 8.07 6.47 -21.17
N GLY A 23 9.39 6.27 -21.08
CA GLY A 23 10.10 6.15 -19.80
C GLY A 23 10.17 4.74 -19.22
N ALA A 24 10.68 3.78 -20.02
CA ALA A 24 11.10 2.47 -19.50
C ALA A 24 12.04 2.61 -18.29
N PRO A 25 12.03 1.65 -17.33
CA PRO A 25 13.04 1.60 -16.28
C PRO A 25 14.42 1.40 -16.93
N GLY A 26 15.15 2.50 -17.10
CA GLY A 26 16.42 2.56 -17.82
C GLY A 26 16.57 3.73 -18.82
N ALA A 27 15.54 4.55 -19.08
CA ALA A 27 15.61 5.66 -20.03
C ALA A 27 15.48 7.03 -19.33
N ALA A 28 16.62 7.70 -19.14
CA ALA A 28 16.81 9.01 -18.47
C ALA A 28 16.42 9.05 -16.97
N LYS A 29 17.18 9.81 -16.15
CA LYS A 29 16.74 10.14 -14.78
C LYS A 29 15.38 10.80 -14.88
N MET A 30 14.41 10.29 -14.13
CA MET A 30 13.08 10.89 -14.10
C MET A 30 13.19 12.33 -13.63
N ALA A 31 12.75 13.27 -14.47
CA ALA A 31 12.77 14.68 -14.12
C ALA A 31 11.57 14.99 -13.21
N PHE A 32 11.85 15.46 -11.99
CA PHE A 32 10.84 16.00 -11.08
C PHE A 32 11.40 17.22 -10.37
N GLU A 33 10.51 18.15 -10.03
CA GLU A 33 10.79 19.34 -9.25
C GLU A 33 10.36 19.13 -7.79
N THR A 34 11.12 19.77 -6.90
CA THR A 34 10.85 19.77 -5.45
C THR A 34 10.05 21.01 -5.02
N THR A 35 9.61 21.80 -6.00
CA THR A 35 8.83 23.03 -5.84
C THR A 35 7.57 22.93 -6.69
N GLY A 36 6.53 23.68 -6.31
CA GLY A 36 5.16 23.54 -6.84
C GLY A 36 4.14 24.03 -5.81
N PRO A 37 2.83 23.75 -5.98
CA PRO A 37 2.22 23.15 -7.16
C PRO A 37 2.16 24.14 -8.33
N HIS A 38 2.14 23.63 -9.56
CA HIS A 38 2.09 24.49 -10.75
C HIS A 38 0.66 24.86 -11.18
N VAL A 39 -0.32 23.98 -11.00
CA VAL A 39 -1.75 24.29 -11.23
C VAL A 39 -2.32 25.14 -10.08
N ASP A 40 -3.28 26.01 -10.39
CA ASP A 40 -3.96 26.84 -9.38
C ASP A 40 -5.09 26.08 -8.68
N GLU A 41 -5.66 25.08 -9.33
CA GLU A 41 -6.86 24.41 -8.87
C GLU A 41 -6.99 22.98 -9.38
N ILE A 42 -7.48 22.10 -8.51
CA ILE A 42 -7.89 20.74 -8.83
C ILE A 42 -9.36 20.60 -8.48
N ILE A 43 -10.19 20.37 -9.50
CA ILE A 43 -11.59 19.95 -9.30
C ILE A 43 -11.62 18.43 -9.36
N MET A 44 -12.17 17.81 -8.32
CA MET A 44 -12.21 16.37 -8.18
C MET A 44 -13.66 15.88 -8.27
N PRO A 45 -14.22 15.70 -9.49
CA PRO A 45 -15.59 15.20 -9.64
C PRO A 45 -15.71 13.78 -9.10
N ILE A 46 -16.79 13.48 -8.41
CA ILE A 46 -17.07 12.16 -7.83
C ILE A 46 -17.75 11.32 -8.91
N ILE A 47 -17.05 10.29 -9.41
CA ILE A 47 -17.56 9.41 -10.47
C ILE A 47 -17.35 7.97 -10.01
N LYS A 48 -18.41 7.34 -9.46
CA LYS A 48 -18.36 6.00 -8.84
C LYS A 48 -18.33 4.84 -9.84
N ASP A 49 -18.99 5.03 -10.98
CA ASP A 49 -19.04 4.03 -12.06
C ASP A 49 -17.74 4.03 -12.88
N SER A 50 -17.18 2.84 -13.16
CA SER A 50 -15.89 2.74 -13.88
C SER A 50 -15.99 3.14 -15.34
N GLU A 51 -17.12 2.82 -15.99
CA GLU A 51 -17.35 3.17 -17.39
C GLU A 51 -17.52 4.69 -17.55
N ALA A 52 -18.26 5.32 -16.65
CA ALA A 52 -18.39 6.77 -16.60
C ALA A 52 -17.04 7.47 -16.38
N ARG A 53 -16.15 6.92 -15.53
CA ARG A 53 -14.78 7.44 -15.37
C ARG A 53 -13.98 7.34 -16.65
N ARG A 54 -14.04 6.20 -17.35
CA ARG A 54 -13.40 6.01 -18.66
C ARG A 54 -13.93 7.04 -19.66
N ILE A 55 -15.25 7.21 -19.77
CA ILE A 55 -15.87 8.19 -20.67
C ILE A 55 -15.43 9.62 -20.34
N ALA A 56 -15.37 9.99 -19.06
CA ALA A 56 -14.89 11.30 -18.63
C ALA A 56 -13.44 11.55 -19.06
N PHE A 57 -12.56 10.54 -18.96
CA PHE A 57 -11.20 10.62 -19.48
C PHE A 57 -11.15 10.75 -21.01
N GLU A 58 -11.91 9.92 -21.73
CA GLU A 58 -12.00 9.96 -23.20
C GLU A 58 -12.47 11.33 -23.72
N ARG A 59 -13.41 11.97 -23.02
CA ARG A 59 -13.92 13.31 -23.34
C ARG A 59 -13.02 14.46 -22.88
N GLY A 60 -12.02 14.18 -22.05
CA GLY A 60 -11.12 15.19 -21.48
C GLY A 60 -11.73 15.96 -20.32
N GLU A 61 -12.82 15.44 -19.76
CA GLU A 61 -13.46 15.95 -18.55
C GLU A 61 -12.69 15.54 -17.28
N SER A 62 -11.86 14.49 -17.36
CA SER A 62 -10.83 14.13 -16.39
C SER A 62 -9.49 14.01 -17.10
N VAL A 63 -8.42 14.55 -16.50
CA VAL A 63 -7.06 14.51 -17.08
C VAL A 63 -6.35 13.18 -16.83
N VAL A 64 -6.92 12.33 -15.98
CA VAL A 64 -6.31 11.08 -15.53
C VAL A 64 -7.33 9.96 -15.48
N TRP A 65 -6.88 8.76 -15.88
CA TRP A 65 -7.54 7.49 -15.69
C TRP A 65 -6.57 6.58 -14.92
N ALA A 66 -6.79 6.51 -13.62
CA ALA A 66 -5.86 5.88 -12.67
C ALA A 66 -6.19 4.41 -12.39
N GLY A 67 -5.17 3.62 -12.07
CA GLY A 67 -5.33 2.27 -11.53
C GLY A 67 -5.88 1.25 -12.52
N LEU A 68 -5.46 1.33 -13.78
CA LEU A 68 -5.85 0.41 -14.85
C LEU A 68 -5.40 -1.02 -14.53
N THR A 69 -6.35 -1.94 -14.43
CA THR A 69 -6.09 -3.36 -14.11
C THR A 69 -6.78 -4.34 -15.04
N GLN A 70 -7.84 -3.90 -15.73
CA GLN A 70 -8.53 -4.70 -16.74
C GLN A 70 -7.80 -4.61 -18.07
N PRO A 71 -7.50 -5.74 -18.73
CA PRO A 71 -6.83 -5.73 -20.03
C PRO A 71 -7.55 -4.90 -21.09
N GLU A 72 -8.89 -4.89 -21.10
CA GLU A 72 -9.71 -4.14 -22.05
C GLU A 72 -9.51 -2.63 -21.89
N ASP A 73 -9.47 -2.16 -20.65
CA ASP A 73 -9.23 -0.76 -20.33
C ASP A 73 -7.80 -0.32 -20.66
N ILE A 74 -6.82 -1.19 -20.41
CA ILE A 74 -5.41 -0.98 -20.78
C ILE A 74 -5.26 -0.90 -22.30
N ASP A 75 -5.86 -1.85 -23.03
CA ASP A 75 -5.83 -1.87 -24.50
C ASP A 75 -6.54 -0.64 -25.08
N ARG A 76 -7.63 -0.19 -24.44
CA ARG A 76 -8.34 1.03 -24.81
C ARG A 76 -7.50 2.28 -24.61
N ALA A 77 -6.93 2.48 -23.43
CA ALA A 77 -6.05 3.62 -23.13
C ALA A 77 -4.87 3.68 -24.11
N LYS A 78 -4.25 2.53 -24.39
CA LYS A 78 -3.15 2.40 -25.34
C LYS A 78 -3.52 2.79 -26.78
N SER A 79 -4.78 2.60 -27.16
CA SER A 79 -5.27 2.95 -28.51
C SER A 79 -5.58 4.43 -28.69
N MET A 80 -5.63 5.21 -27.61
CA MET A 80 -5.99 6.63 -27.67
C MET A 80 -4.78 7.48 -28.09
N PRO A 81 -4.92 8.36 -29.10
CA PRO A 81 -3.81 9.18 -29.60
C PRO A 81 -3.37 10.28 -28.64
N ASN A 82 -4.17 10.58 -27.62
CA ASN A 82 -3.98 11.65 -26.64
C ASN A 82 -3.96 11.11 -25.20
N ALA A 83 -3.55 9.86 -25.03
CA ALA A 83 -3.36 9.24 -23.73
C ALA A 83 -1.92 8.75 -23.61
N GLU A 84 -1.17 9.33 -22.68
CA GLU A 84 0.13 8.79 -22.29
C GLU A 84 -0.06 7.85 -21.10
N MET A 85 0.38 6.61 -21.25
CA MET A 85 0.35 5.62 -20.18
C MET A 85 1.67 5.63 -19.40
N THR A 86 1.55 5.48 -18.09
CA THR A 86 2.67 5.28 -17.17
C THR A 86 2.54 3.90 -16.53
N MET A 87 3.67 3.29 -16.16
CA MET A 87 3.66 2.04 -15.42
C MET A 87 4.83 1.96 -14.44
N THR A 88 4.53 1.60 -13.19
CA THR A 88 5.55 1.31 -12.17
C THR A 88 5.27 -0.01 -11.48
N LEU A 89 6.31 -0.63 -10.90
CA LEU A 89 6.10 -1.73 -9.96
C LEU A 89 5.29 -1.25 -8.76
N GLY A 90 4.48 -2.13 -8.15
CA GLY A 90 3.61 -1.77 -7.03
C GLY A 90 3.93 -2.50 -5.73
N PHE A 91 3.72 -1.83 -4.60
CA PHE A 91 3.66 -2.49 -3.29
C PHE A 91 2.32 -3.22 -3.15
N HIS A 92 2.21 -4.37 -3.80
CA HIS A 92 0.99 -5.16 -3.85
C HIS A 92 1.31 -6.65 -3.84
N MET A 93 0.49 -7.44 -3.14
CA MET A 93 0.53 -8.90 -3.12
C MET A 93 -0.87 -9.46 -3.30
N PHE A 94 -1.08 -10.26 -4.34
CA PHE A 94 -2.24 -11.16 -4.43
C PHE A 94 -1.80 -12.56 -4.01
N TYR A 95 -2.60 -13.23 -3.18
CA TYR A 95 -2.20 -14.47 -2.52
C TYR A 95 -3.39 -15.41 -2.28
N LEU A 96 -3.08 -16.71 -2.16
CA LEU A 96 -3.96 -17.70 -1.53
C LEU A 96 -3.52 -17.88 -0.08
N CYS A 97 -4.42 -17.71 0.89
CA CYS A 97 -4.19 -18.00 2.30
C CYS A 97 -4.65 -19.41 2.66
N PHE A 98 -3.94 -20.06 3.58
CA PHE A 98 -4.37 -21.30 4.24
C PHE A 98 -4.71 -21.02 5.70
N ASN A 99 -5.80 -21.59 6.21
CA ASN A 99 -5.97 -21.73 7.66
C ASN A 99 -5.16 -22.93 8.14
N MET A 100 -4.08 -22.67 8.88
CA MET A 100 -3.14 -23.70 9.35
C MET A 100 -3.55 -24.30 10.71
N ARG A 101 -4.68 -23.87 11.29
CA ARG A 101 -5.17 -24.35 12.57
C ARG A 101 -5.83 -25.72 12.47
N GLU A 102 -6.37 -26.05 11.30
CA GLU A 102 -7.20 -27.24 11.08
C GLU A 102 -6.59 -28.20 10.05
N GLU A 103 -6.86 -29.49 10.25
CA GLU A 103 -6.47 -30.52 9.27
C GLU A 103 -7.39 -30.51 8.04
N PRO A 104 -6.88 -30.79 6.83
CA PRO A 104 -5.50 -31.23 6.53
C PRO A 104 -4.50 -30.08 6.27
N LEU A 105 -4.95 -28.82 6.29
CA LEU A 105 -4.15 -27.66 5.90
C LEU A 105 -3.07 -27.28 6.92
N ALA A 106 -3.15 -27.77 8.15
CA ALA A 106 -2.07 -27.74 9.13
C ALA A 106 -0.80 -28.49 8.65
N ASN A 107 -0.95 -29.51 7.79
CA ASN A 107 0.20 -30.26 7.26
C ASN A 107 0.92 -29.52 6.12
N GLN A 108 2.19 -29.19 6.36
CA GLN A 108 3.05 -28.50 5.39
C GLN A 108 3.09 -29.15 3.99
N PRO A 109 3.16 -30.49 3.83
CA PRO A 109 3.14 -31.11 2.50
C PRO A 109 1.87 -30.84 1.69
N ILE A 110 0.70 -30.70 2.34
CA ILE A 110 -0.56 -30.35 1.64
C ILE A 110 -0.44 -28.95 1.05
N ARG A 111 0.01 -27.97 1.85
CA ARG A 111 0.19 -26.58 1.38
C ARG A 111 1.23 -26.48 0.27
N GLN A 112 2.33 -27.22 0.37
CA GLN A 112 3.36 -27.29 -0.67
C GLN A 112 2.85 -27.95 -1.97
N ALA A 113 2.02 -28.99 -1.86
CA ALA A 113 1.39 -29.62 -3.01
C ALA A 113 0.39 -28.67 -3.70
N ILE A 114 -0.40 -27.91 -2.94
CA ILE A 114 -1.28 -26.86 -3.47
C ILE A 114 -0.45 -25.77 -4.16
N ALA A 115 0.68 -25.34 -3.58
CA ALA A 115 1.58 -24.39 -4.23
C ALA A 115 2.11 -24.89 -5.59
N HIS A 116 2.37 -26.20 -5.73
CA HIS A 116 2.71 -26.84 -7.01
C HIS A 116 1.52 -26.99 -7.97
N CYS A 117 0.28 -26.97 -7.48
CA CYS A 117 -0.93 -26.96 -8.30
C CYS A 117 -1.28 -25.56 -8.83
N THR A 118 -0.68 -24.50 -8.29
CA THR A 118 -0.99 -23.13 -8.68
C THR A 118 -0.15 -22.64 -9.85
N ASP A 119 -0.73 -22.66 -11.05
CA ASP A 119 -0.12 -22.16 -12.29
C ASP A 119 -0.23 -20.64 -12.41
N ARG A 120 0.69 -19.94 -11.74
CA ARG A 120 0.76 -18.46 -11.74
C ARG A 120 0.86 -17.88 -13.15
N ASP A 121 1.68 -18.49 -14.00
CA ASP A 121 1.92 -17.97 -15.36
C ASP A 121 0.67 -18.12 -16.23
N ASN A 122 -0.07 -19.23 -16.10
CA ASN A 122 -1.34 -19.41 -16.80
C ASN A 122 -2.44 -18.48 -16.27
N ILE A 123 -2.52 -18.27 -14.95
CA ILE A 123 -3.44 -17.29 -14.34
C ILE A 123 -3.16 -15.89 -14.93
N ILE A 124 -1.90 -15.46 -14.91
CA ILE A 124 -1.47 -14.15 -15.42
C ILE A 124 -1.76 -13.99 -16.91
N ARG A 125 -1.46 -15.02 -17.70
CA ARG A 125 -1.69 -15.01 -19.15
C ARG A 125 -3.18 -14.97 -19.50
N THR A 126 -3.99 -15.79 -18.84
CA THR A 126 -5.40 -16.00 -19.20
C THR A 126 -6.29 -14.88 -18.68
N LEU A 127 -6.08 -14.43 -17.44
CA LEU A 127 -6.96 -13.45 -16.79
C LEU A 127 -6.48 -12.01 -16.97
N PHE A 128 -5.18 -11.80 -17.15
CA PHE A 128 -4.59 -10.45 -17.14
C PHE A 128 -3.78 -10.13 -18.41
N LYS A 129 -3.83 -10.98 -19.44
CA LYS A 129 -3.05 -10.85 -20.69
C LYS A 129 -1.55 -10.55 -20.49
N GLY A 130 -0.98 -10.99 -19.37
CA GLY A 130 0.43 -10.73 -19.04
C GLY A 130 0.71 -9.44 -18.26
N TYR A 131 -0.29 -8.60 -17.95
CA TYR A 131 -0.10 -7.32 -17.26
C TYR A 131 0.26 -7.41 -15.77
N MET A 132 0.21 -8.59 -15.17
CA MET A 132 0.59 -8.80 -13.76
C MET A 132 1.97 -9.45 -13.65
N LEU A 133 2.67 -9.19 -12.54
CA LEU A 133 4.02 -9.75 -12.32
C LEU A 133 3.94 -10.99 -11.44
N PRO A 134 4.46 -12.14 -11.86
CA PRO A 134 4.44 -13.34 -11.04
C PRO A 134 5.21 -13.12 -9.75
N MET A 135 4.68 -13.59 -8.62
CA MET A 135 5.30 -13.41 -7.33
C MET A 135 5.56 -14.75 -6.64
N THR A 136 6.76 -14.90 -6.11
CA THR A 136 7.21 -16.12 -5.41
C THR A 136 7.70 -15.85 -3.98
N SER A 137 7.98 -14.58 -3.64
CA SER A 137 8.33 -14.16 -2.29
C SER A 137 7.13 -13.51 -1.58
N PHE A 138 7.28 -13.22 -0.30
CA PHE A 138 6.31 -12.55 0.59
C PHE A 138 6.51 -11.02 0.64
N VAL A 139 7.47 -10.52 -0.13
CA VAL A 139 7.75 -9.11 -0.35
C VAL A 139 7.77 -8.89 -1.86
N PRO A 140 7.11 -7.84 -2.40
CA PRO A 140 7.06 -7.60 -3.84
C PRO A 140 8.40 -7.09 -4.39
N GLN A 141 8.65 -7.30 -5.68
CA GLN A 141 9.93 -7.02 -6.35
C GLN A 141 10.36 -5.55 -6.33
N VAL A 142 9.42 -4.63 -6.11
CA VAL A 142 9.71 -3.21 -5.93
C VAL A 142 10.46 -2.90 -4.64
N SER A 143 10.32 -3.75 -3.62
CA SER A 143 10.87 -3.48 -2.31
C SER A 143 12.40 -3.66 -2.30
N PRO A 144 13.15 -2.78 -1.62
CA PRO A 144 14.57 -3.02 -1.34
C PRO A 144 14.78 -4.25 -0.41
N PHE A 145 13.72 -4.74 0.24
CA PHE A 145 13.73 -5.94 1.07
C PHE A 145 13.39 -7.22 0.30
N TYR A 146 13.13 -7.14 -1.00
CA TYR A 146 12.81 -8.30 -1.82
C TYR A 146 13.93 -9.34 -1.82
N LYS A 147 13.59 -10.58 -1.48
CA LYS A 147 14.48 -11.74 -1.60
C LYS A 147 14.14 -12.54 -2.86
N ALA A 148 15.02 -12.47 -3.85
CA ALA A 148 14.82 -13.13 -5.15
C ALA A 148 15.06 -14.65 -5.13
N ASP A 149 15.83 -15.16 -4.17
CA ASP A 149 16.32 -16.55 -4.11
C ASP A 149 15.65 -17.38 -3.01
N VAL A 150 14.37 -17.12 -2.75
CA VAL A 150 13.53 -18.00 -1.92
C VAL A 150 13.23 -19.33 -2.64
N PRO A 151 12.99 -20.43 -1.92
CA PRO A 151 12.46 -21.66 -2.50
C PRO A 151 11.19 -21.40 -3.35
N VAL A 152 11.15 -21.96 -4.56
CA VAL A 152 10.03 -21.78 -5.50
C VAL A 152 9.37 -23.12 -5.82
N TYR A 153 8.04 -23.16 -5.72
CA TYR A 153 7.22 -24.31 -6.04
C TYR A 153 6.69 -24.17 -7.47
N ALA A 154 7.51 -24.58 -8.43
CA ALA A 154 7.15 -24.53 -9.84
C ALA A 154 5.90 -25.37 -10.13
N TYR A 155 5.00 -24.86 -10.97
CA TYR A 155 3.77 -25.55 -11.33
C TYR A 155 4.05 -26.94 -11.91
N SER A 156 3.51 -27.99 -11.28
CA SER A 156 3.62 -29.38 -11.72
C SER A 156 2.72 -30.28 -10.89
N HIS A 157 1.71 -30.89 -11.53
CA HIS A 157 0.91 -31.95 -10.89
C HIS A 157 1.76 -33.16 -10.47
N GLY A 158 2.82 -33.48 -11.23
CA GLY A 158 3.75 -34.55 -10.89
C GLY A 158 4.49 -34.28 -9.57
N LYS A 159 5.03 -33.08 -9.39
CA LYS A 159 5.68 -32.69 -8.12
C LYS A 159 4.69 -32.59 -6.98
N ALA A 160 3.49 -32.06 -7.21
CA ALA A 160 2.43 -32.05 -6.21
C ALA A 160 2.09 -33.48 -5.75
N ALA A 161 1.90 -34.42 -6.69
CA ALA A 161 1.68 -35.82 -6.38
C ALA A 161 2.84 -36.45 -5.61
N GLU A 162 4.10 -36.18 -6.01
CA GLU A 162 5.29 -36.67 -5.33
C GLU A 162 5.38 -36.20 -3.87
N VAL A 163 5.10 -34.91 -3.62
CA VAL A 163 5.07 -34.33 -2.26
C VAL A 163 4.00 -35.02 -1.41
N LEU A 164 2.79 -35.19 -1.95
CA LEU A 164 1.69 -35.89 -1.28
C LEU A 164 2.03 -37.35 -0.99
N ASP A 165 2.60 -38.06 -1.97
CA ASP A 165 2.94 -39.47 -1.88
C ASP A 165 4.03 -39.74 -0.85
N LYS A 166 5.04 -38.86 -0.74
CA LYS A 166 6.10 -38.93 0.28
C LYS A 166 5.56 -38.66 1.68
N ALA A 167 4.56 -37.79 1.80
CA ALA A 167 3.90 -37.49 3.06
C ALA A 167 2.84 -38.54 3.46
N GLY A 168 2.61 -39.57 2.65
CA GLY A 168 1.70 -40.67 2.94
C GLY A 168 0.26 -40.48 2.46
N TYR A 169 -0.06 -39.34 1.83
CA TYR A 169 -1.37 -39.10 1.22
C TYR A 169 -1.49 -39.87 -0.09
N LYS A 170 -1.83 -41.16 -0.01
CA LYS A 170 -2.02 -42.01 -1.19
C LYS A 170 -3.37 -41.76 -1.83
N ARG A 171 -3.48 -41.99 -3.14
CA ARG A 171 -4.75 -41.88 -3.85
C ARG A 171 -5.67 -43.05 -3.51
N GLY A 172 -6.88 -42.75 -3.06
CA GLY A 172 -7.96 -43.72 -2.82
C GLY A 172 -8.60 -44.23 -4.10
N SER A 173 -9.52 -45.17 -3.96
CA SER A 173 -10.27 -45.77 -5.08
C SER A 173 -11.23 -44.80 -5.77
N ASP A 174 -11.72 -43.80 -5.03
CA ASP A 174 -12.53 -42.68 -5.53
C ASP A 174 -11.69 -41.56 -6.18
N GLY A 175 -10.37 -41.72 -6.22
CA GLY A 175 -9.44 -40.72 -6.76
C GLY A 175 -9.08 -39.61 -5.78
N ILE A 176 -9.72 -39.54 -4.61
CA ILE A 176 -9.43 -38.60 -3.52
C ILE A 176 -8.27 -39.14 -2.69
N ARG A 177 -7.39 -38.26 -2.21
CA ARG A 177 -6.26 -38.63 -1.35
C ARG A 177 -6.78 -39.11 0.02
N ILE A 178 -6.19 -40.18 0.55
CA ILE A 178 -6.46 -40.71 1.88
C ILE A 178 -5.53 -40.02 2.88
N ASP A 179 -6.09 -39.55 3.99
CA ASP A 179 -5.31 -39.02 5.11
C ASP A 179 -4.58 -40.16 5.83
N PRO A 180 -3.24 -40.15 5.91
CA PRO A 180 -2.47 -41.19 6.58
C PRO A 180 -2.75 -41.27 8.10
N LYS A 181 -3.25 -40.19 8.72
CA LYS A 181 -3.58 -40.19 10.16
C LYS A 181 -4.90 -40.88 10.45
N THR A 182 -5.91 -40.66 9.62
CA THR A 182 -7.28 -41.16 9.87
C THR A 182 -7.65 -42.39 9.03
N GLY A 183 -6.91 -42.67 7.96
CA GLY A 183 -7.22 -43.72 6.99
C GLY A 183 -8.47 -43.46 6.15
N LYS A 184 -9.02 -42.24 6.20
CA LYS A 184 -10.22 -41.83 5.47
C LYS A 184 -9.87 -40.89 4.31
N PRO A 185 -10.71 -40.77 3.27
CA PRO A 185 -10.55 -39.72 2.26
C PRO A 185 -10.46 -38.33 2.92
N LEU A 186 -9.62 -37.46 2.36
CA LEU A 186 -9.55 -36.06 2.77
C LEU A 186 -10.95 -35.43 2.69
N ARG A 187 -11.30 -34.61 3.69
CA ARG A 187 -12.51 -33.79 3.63
C ARG A 187 -12.39 -32.76 2.51
N GLU A 188 -13.54 -32.35 1.99
CA GLU A 188 -13.61 -31.19 1.11
C GLU A 188 -13.03 -29.94 1.79
N MET A 189 -12.28 -29.15 1.01
CA MET A 189 -11.72 -27.88 1.43
C MET A 189 -12.19 -26.77 0.51
N LYS A 190 -12.55 -25.63 1.08
CA LYS A 190 -13.11 -24.50 0.32
C LYS A 190 -12.08 -23.40 0.08
N ILE A 191 -12.07 -22.83 -1.13
CA ILE A 191 -11.41 -21.55 -1.42
C ILE A 191 -12.48 -20.47 -1.45
N PHE A 192 -12.49 -19.58 -0.47
CA PHE A 192 -13.36 -18.41 -0.51
C PHE A 192 -12.87 -17.46 -1.61
N THR A 193 -13.81 -17.02 -2.44
CA THR A 193 -13.58 -16.08 -3.54
C THR A 193 -14.67 -15.01 -3.53
N PRO A 194 -14.40 -13.79 -4.00
CA PRO A 194 -15.47 -12.85 -4.29
C PRO A 194 -16.46 -13.45 -5.32
N THR A 195 -17.67 -12.90 -5.41
CA THR A 195 -18.62 -13.30 -6.45
C THR A 195 -18.12 -12.95 -7.86
N TYR A 196 -18.58 -13.70 -8.86
CA TYR A 196 -18.28 -13.41 -10.27
C TYR A 196 -18.84 -12.06 -10.73
N GLU A 197 -19.91 -11.59 -10.10
CA GLU A 197 -20.52 -10.30 -10.40
C GLU A 197 -19.63 -9.13 -9.96
N VAL A 198 -19.00 -9.24 -8.79
CA VAL A 198 -18.18 -8.15 -8.20
C VAL A 198 -16.73 -8.21 -8.68
N ALA A 199 -16.12 -9.40 -8.72
CA ALA A 199 -14.72 -9.56 -9.13
C ALA A 199 -14.52 -10.87 -9.93
N PRO A 200 -14.94 -10.90 -11.21
CA PRO A 200 -14.91 -12.11 -12.04
C PRO A 200 -13.50 -12.71 -12.16
N THR A 201 -12.46 -11.87 -12.23
CA THR A 201 -11.06 -12.33 -12.31
C THR A 201 -10.63 -13.07 -11.03
N SER A 202 -11.06 -12.62 -9.85
CA SER A 202 -10.70 -13.27 -8.58
C SER A 202 -11.45 -14.59 -8.40
N ALA A 203 -12.72 -14.63 -8.81
CA ALA A 203 -13.55 -15.84 -8.78
C ALA A 203 -12.99 -16.92 -9.72
N GLU A 204 -12.68 -16.57 -10.98
CA GLU A 204 -12.11 -17.53 -11.94
C GLU A 204 -10.72 -17.99 -11.49
N LEU A 205 -9.90 -17.10 -10.92
CA LEU A 205 -8.59 -17.47 -10.36
C LEU A 205 -8.73 -18.56 -9.28
N GLY A 206 -9.64 -18.40 -8.32
CA GLY A 206 -9.86 -19.40 -7.26
C GLY A 206 -10.34 -20.73 -7.84
N LYS A 207 -11.22 -20.69 -8.84
CA LYS A 207 -11.66 -21.88 -9.58
C LYS A 207 -10.51 -22.58 -10.31
N MET A 208 -9.64 -21.84 -11.02
CA MET A 208 -8.46 -22.39 -11.69
C MET A 208 -7.52 -23.14 -10.72
N ILE A 209 -7.35 -22.62 -9.49
CA ILE A 209 -6.57 -23.29 -8.44
C ILE A 209 -7.27 -24.56 -7.98
N ALA A 210 -8.57 -24.49 -7.67
CA ALA A 210 -9.37 -25.63 -7.23
C ALA A 210 -9.37 -26.78 -8.27
N ASP A 211 -9.66 -26.47 -9.53
CA ASP A 211 -9.65 -27.42 -10.66
C ASP A 211 -8.27 -28.11 -10.80
N SER A 212 -7.19 -27.38 -10.53
CA SER A 212 -5.82 -27.90 -10.57
C SER A 212 -5.51 -28.83 -9.39
N CYS A 213 -5.97 -28.50 -8.19
CA CYS A 213 -5.83 -29.33 -6.99
C CYS A 213 -6.60 -30.67 -7.13
N GLN A 214 -7.79 -30.65 -7.73
CA GLN A 214 -8.58 -31.87 -7.95
C GLN A 214 -7.86 -32.90 -8.84
N LYS A 215 -7.06 -32.45 -9.81
CA LYS A 215 -6.27 -33.33 -10.70
C LYS A 215 -5.27 -34.21 -9.95
N VAL A 216 -4.83 -33.78 -8.77
CA VAL A 216 -3.91 -34.56 -7.90
C VAL A 216 -4.62 -35.24 -6.73
N GLY A 217 -5.96 -35.23 -6.72
CA GLY A 217 -6.80 -35.89 -5.72
C GLY A 217 -7.02 -35.08 -4.44
N LEU A 218 -6.75 -33.77 -4.44
CA LEU A 218 -7.12 -32.88 -3.34
C LEU A 218 -8.55 -32.36 -3.60
N PRO A 219 -9.52 -32.62 -2.69
CA PRO A 219 -10.93 -32.25 -2.90
C PRO A 219 -11.15 -30.76 -2.56
N VAL A 220 -10.65 -29.88 -3.43
CA VAL A 220 -10.75 -28.43 -3.26
C VAL A 220 -11.85 -27.87 -4.16
N VAL A 221 -12.73 -27.02 -3.63
CA VAL A 221 -13.81 -26.37 -4.38
C VAL A 221 -13.85 -24.86 -4.11
N PRO A 222 -14.20 -24.01 -5.10
CA PRO A 222 -14.41 -22.59 -4.85
C PRO A 222 -15.76 -22.35 -4.14
N GLU A 223 -15.80 -21.39 -3.23
CA GLU A 223 -17.02 -20.89 -2.59
C GLU A 223 -17.09 -19.36 -2.79
N PRO A 224 -17.78 -18.89 -3.85
CA PRO A 224 -17.99 -17.47 -4.08
C PRO A 224 -18.94 -16.87 -3.03
N MET A 225 -18.57 -15.73 -2.47
CA MET A 225 -19.39 -15.01 -1.48
C MET A 225 -19.16 -13.50 -1.53
N ASP A 226 -20.07 -12.76 -0.87
CA ASP A 226 -19.94 -11.31 -0.70
C ASP A 226 -18.74 -10.95 0.18
N PHE A 227 -18.09 -9.82 -0.10
CA PHE A 227 -16.80 -9.47 0.51
C PHE A 227 -16.89 -9.21 2.02
N PRO A 228 -17.84 -8.39 2.54
CA PRO A 228 -18.13 -8.32 3.97
C PRO A 228 -18.31 -9.67 4.66
N VAL A 229 -19.11 -10.58 4.06
CA VAL A 229 -19.33 -11.92 4.62
C VAL A 229 -18.04 -12.74 4.67
N MET A 230 -17.20 -12.60 3.65
CA MET A 230 -15.88 -13.24 3.63
C MET A 230 -14.99 -12.71 4.76
N LEU A 231 -14.95 -11.39 4.96
CA LEU A 231 -14.16 -10.77 6.04
C LEU A 231 -14.64 -11.22 7.42
N ASP A 232 -15.96 -11.20 7.67
CA ASP A 232 -16.53 -11.66 8.95
C ASP A 232 -16.08 -13.10 9.27
N LYS A 233 -16.07 -13.98 8.27
CA LYS A 233 -15.59 -15.37 8.43
C LYS A 233 -14.08 -15.47 8.62
N ILE A 234 -13.30 -14.62 7.94
CA ILE A 234 -11.84 -14.58 8.11
C ILE A 234 -11.49 -14.12 9.52
N ASP A 235 -12.15 -13.08 10.03
CA ASP A 235 -11.87 -12.48 11.34
C ASP A 235 -12.11 -13.45 12.50
N ILE A 236 -13.11 -14.33 12.38
CA ILE A 236 -13.39 -15.41 13.34
C ILE A 236 -12.73 -16.75 12.98
N HIS A 237 -11.86 -16.76 11.96
CA HIS A 237 -11.11 -17.93 11.49
C HIS A 237 -11.94 -19.11 10.93
N GLU A 238 -13.18 -18.86 10.49
CA GLU A 238 -14.07 -19.84 9.85
C GLU A 238 -13.82 -19.98 8.34
N PHE A 239 -12.63 -20.43 7.95
CA PHE A 239 -12.29 -20.69 6.55
C PHE A 239 -11.26 -21.82 6.41
N ASP A 240 -11.20 -22.43 5.22
CA ASP A 240 -10.12 -23.34 4.84
C ASP A 240 -9.02 -22.57 4.10
N MET A 241 -9.39 -21.94 3.00
CA MET A 241 -8.53 -21.10 2.18
C MET A 241 -9.32 -19.89 1.66
N TYR A 242 -8.62 -18.83 1.30
CA TYR A 242 -9.21 -17.71 0.58
C TYR A 242 -8.19 -17.06 -0.36
N VAL A 243 -8.68 -16.35 -1.38
CA VAL A 243 -7.83 -15.53 -2.25
C VAL A 243 -8.14 -14.05 -2.05
N LEU A 244 -7.13 -13.26 -1.72
CA LEU A 244 -7.25 -11.82 -1.51
C LEU A 244 -5.96 -11.09 -1.92
N ALA A 245 -6.01 -9.77 -1.81
CA ALA A 245 -4.91 -8.88 -2.08
C ALA A 245 -4.60 -7.97 -0.90
N TRP A 246 -3.32 -7.66 -0.71
CA TRP A 246 -2.86 -6.58 0.16
C TRP A 246 -2.21 -5.48 -0.67
N GLY A 247 -2.60 -4.23 -0.41
CA GLY A 247 -1.72 -3.09 -0.60
C GLY A 247 -0.69 -3.08 0.54
N LEU A 248 0.59 -3.06 0.20
CA LEU A 248 1.69 -3.16 1.15
C LEU A 248 2.39 -1.82 1.34
N SER A 249 3.14 -1.70 2.42
CA SER A 249 4.06 -0.58 2.65
C SER A 249 5.42 -0.86 1.99
N ARG A 250 6.20 0.21 1.79
CA ARG A 250 7.64 0.09 1.46
C ARG A 250 8.40 -0.67 2.55
N ASN A 251 8.01 -0.46 3.81
CA ASN A 251 8.62 -1.10 4.96
C ASN A 251 8.06 -2.53 5.11
N PRO A 252 8.92 -3.55 5.30
CA PRO A 252 8.52 -4.95 5.29
C PRO A 252 7.92 -5.42 6.64
N THR A 253 7.43 -4.51 7.49
CA THR A 253 6.93 -4.82 8.84
C THR A 253 5.66 -5.67 8.80
N HIS A 254 4.97 -5.75 7.66
CA HIS A 254 3.88 -6.71 7.45
C HIS A 254 4.33 -8.17 7.63
N LEU A 255 5.63 -8.47 7.47
CA LEU A 255 6.16 -9.79 7.80
C LEU A 255 5.96 -10.12 9.29
N TYR A 256 6.04 -9.13 10.19
CA TYR A 256 5.67 -9.34 11.59
C TYR A 256 4.14 -9.42 11.73
N SER A 257 3.42 -8.39 11.28
CA SER A 257 1.97 -8.27 11.52
C SER A 257 1.17 -9.47 10.98
N PHE A 258 1.56 -10.04 9.84
CA PHE A 258 0.76 -11.08 9.16
C PHE A 258 1.07 -12.51 9.62
N PHE A 259 2.16 -12.73 10.35
CA PHE A 259 2.68 -14.10 10.57
C PHE A 259 3.26 -14.34 11.97
N HIS A 260 3.49 -13.31 12.77
CA HIS A 260 3.97 -13.48 14.14
C HIS A 260 2.88 -14.12 15.02
N SER A 261 3.26 -15.04 15.91
CA SER A 261 2.31 -15.80 16.75
C SER A 261 1.47 -14.92 17.68
N SER A 262 1.93 -13.72 18.06
CA SER A 262 1.14 -12.80 18.89
C SER A 262 -0.01 -12.13 18.14
N MET A 263 0.02 -12.17 16.80
CA MET A 263 -1.01 -11.59 15.94
C MET A 263 -2.12 -12.61 15.59
N ASP A 264 -2.00 -13.85 16.09
CA ASP A 264 -2.99 -14.93 15.99
C ASP A 264 -4.08 -14.72 17.06
N VAL A 265 -4.92 -13.71 16.84
CA VAL A 265 -6.07 -13.32 17.67
C VAL A 265 -7.26 -13.06 16.74
N GLU A 266 -8.49 -13.08 17.28
CA GLU A 266 -9.69 -12.73 16.51
C GLU A 266 -9.55 -11.33 15.88
N ALA A 267 -9.92 -11.21 14.60
CA ALA A 267 -9.69 -10.03 13.75
C ALA A 267 -8.21 -9.57 13.66
N GLY A 268 -7.26 -10.44 14.03
CA GLY A 268 -5.83 -10.22 13.91
C GLY A 268 -5.31 -10.51 12.50
N TYR A 269 -4.18 -9.90 12.14
CA TYR A 269 -3.64 -10.04 10.78
C TYR A 269 -2.94 -11.40 10.51
N ASN A 270 -2.66 -12.22 11.53
CA ASN A 270 -2.18 -13.59 11.34
C ASN A 270 -3.34 -14.53 11.00
N ASN A 271 -4.00 -14.22 9.89
CA ASN A 271 -5.07 -15.01 9.32
C ASN A 271 -4.68 -16.49 9.16
N PRO A 272 -3.45 -16.84 8.70
CA PRO A 272 -3.05 -18.24 8.61
C PRO A 272 -3.06 -19.00 9.93
N GLY A 273 -2.94 -18.34 11.07
CA GLY A 273 -2.69 -19.01 12.35
C GLY A 273 -1.29 -19.60 12.42
N MET A 274 -0.31 -18.93 11.81
CA MET A 274 1.08 -19.38 11.85
C MET A 274 1.62 -19.24 13.27
N ARG A 275 2.12 -20.35 13.84
CA ARG A 275 2.80 -20.36 15.13
C ARG A 275 4.15 -21.06 15.01
N ASN A 276 5.22 -20.28 14.92
CA ASN A 276 6.56 -20.83 14.65
C ASN A 276 7.64 -20.01 15.37
N ALA A 277 8.27 -20.60 16.39
CA ALA A 277 9.26 -19.90 17.22
C ALA A 277 10.52 -19.45 16.44
N GLU A 278 10.91 -20.14 15.38
CA GLU A 278 12.01 -19.71 14.50
C GLU A 278 11.60 -18.43 13.75
N TYR A 279 10.37 -18.41 13.23
CA TYR A 279 9.81 -17.26 12.53
C TYR A 279 9.60 -16.06 13.45
N ASP A 280 9.00 -16.28 14.62
CA ASP A 280 8.72 -15.24 15.61
C ASP A 280 10.00 -14.48 15.94
N LYS A 281 11.06 -15.22 16.27
CA LYS A 281 12.38 -14.64 16.53
C LYS A 281 12.91 -13.77 15.38
N GLN A 282 12.78 -14.20 14.12
CA GLN A 282 13.28 -13.41 12.98
C GLN A 282 12.41 -12.18 12.70
N SER A 283 11.10 -12.32 12.84
CA SER A 283 10.16 -11.20 12.62
C SER A 283 10.22 -10.17 13.74
N GLU A 284 10.46 -10.58 14.99
CA GLU A 284 10.81 -9.66 16.09
C GLU A 284 12.13 -8.94 15.82
N ARG A 285 13.17 -9.67 15.37
CA ARG A 285 14.46 -9.06 14.99
C ARG A 285 14.29 -8.04 13.84
N LEU A 286 13.33 -8.25 12.94
CA LEU A 286 12.96 -7.27 11.91
C LEU A 286 12.24 -6.06 12.52
N TYR A 287 11.23 -6.30 13.36
CA TYR A 287 10.39 -5.24 13.92
C TYR A 287 11.17 -4.33 14.90
N TYR A 288 12.14 -4.89 15.60
CA TYR A 288 13.01 -4.20 16.56
C TYR A 288 14.46 -4.02 16.06
N ALA A 289 14.67 -4.08 14.74
CA ALA A 289 16.00 -3.91 14.15
C ALA A 289 16.58 -2.54 14.49
N ALA A 290 17.88 -2.46 14.85
CA ALA A 290 18.51 -1.19 15.17
C ALA A 290 18.83 -0.33 13.92
N ASP A 291 19.00 -0.98 12.78
CA ASP A 291 19.32 -0.34 11.51
C ASP A 291 18.77 -1.12 10.30
N LEU A 292 18.88 -0.52 9.11
CA LEU A 292 18.42 -1.13 7.85
C LEU A 292 19.15 -2.42 7.47
N LYS A 293 20.41 -2.58 7.88
CA LYS A 293 21.19 -3.78 7.56
C LYS A 293 20.63 -4.97 8.33
N GLU A 294 20.44 -4.80 9.63
CA GLU A 294 19.81 -5.82 10.47
C GLU A 294 18.37 -6.11 10.01
N ALA A 295 17.59 -5.08 9.70
CA ALA A 295 16.25 -5.25 9.14
C ALA A 295 16.27 -6.08 7.85
N LYS A 296 17.22 -5.84 6.94
CA LYS A 296 17.34 -6.59 5.68
C LYS A 296 17.68 -8.06 5.92
N GLU A 297 18.62 -8.34 6.81
CA GLU A 297 19.00 -9.71 7.17
C GLU A 297 17.82 -10.47 7.79
N ALA A 298 17.09 -9.84 8.70
CA ALA A 298 15.92 -10.42 9.35
C ALA A 298 14.77 -10.66 8.36
N ALA A 299 14.46 -9.68 7.50
CA ALA A 299 13.45 -9.82 6.44
C ALA A 299 13.79 -10.95 5.46
N ASP A 300 15.07 -11.17 5.15
CA ASP A 300 15.52 -12.28 4.31
C ASP A 300 15.31 -13.63 4.98
N ALA A 301 15.58 -13.73 6.28
CA ALA A 301 15.32 -14.94 7.05
C ALA A 301 13.82 -15.25 7.14
N CYS A 302 12.98 -14.24 7.41
CA CYS A 302 11.52 -14.36 7.38
C CYS A 302 11.02 -14.91 6.04
N GLN A 303 11.44 -14.32 4.91
CA GLN A 303 11.01 -14.77 3.58
C GLN A 303 11.41 -16.22 3.28
N LEU A 304 12.58 -16.67 3.74
CA LEU A 304 13.01 -18.08 3.58
C LEU A 304 12.15 -19.04 4.40
N ILE A 305 11.84 -18.70 5.65
CA ILE A 305 11.00 -19.51 6.52
C ILE A 305 9.58 -19.57 5.95
N LEU A 306 9.00 -18.43 5.53
CA LEU A 306 7.67 -18.40 4.93
C LEU A 306 7.59 -19.22 3.64
N ALA A 307 8.62 -19.20 2.79
CA ALA A 307 8.68 -20.06 1.61
C ALA A 307 8.74 -21.55 1.94
N ARG A 308 9.30 -21.93 3.10
CA ARG A 308 9.28 -23.31 3.60
C ARG A 308 7.91 -23.68 4.18
N GLU A 309 7.37 -22.84 5.06
CA GLU A 309 6.13 -23.08 5.79
C GLU A 309 4.87 -22.91 4.92
N MET A 310 4.95 -22.10 3.87
CA MET A 310 3.88 -21.84 2.90
C MET A 310 2.54 -21.44 3.56
N PRO A 311 2.49 -20.42 4.45
CA PRO A 311 1.22 -19.97 5.02
C PRO A 311 0.34 -19.28 3.98
N TYR A 312 0.98 -18.62 3.00
CA TYR A 312 0.36 -18.15 1.76
C TYR A 312 1.03 -18.82 0.56
N VAL A 313 0.29 -18.90 -0.55
CA VAL A 313 0.85 -19.02 -1.90
C VAL A 313 0.82 -17.63 -2.53
N PRO A 314 1.96 -16.89 -2.59
CA PRO A 314 2.03 -15.65 -3.35
C PRO A 314 1.74 -15.93 -4.82
N LEU A 315 0.89 -15.13 -5.47
CA LEU A 315 0.46 -15.34 -6.86
C LEU A 315 1.07 -14.31 -7.79
N TYR A 316 0.73 -13.04 -7.59
CA TYR A 316 1.22 -11.95 -8.41
C TYR A 316 1.28 -10.62 -7.65
N SER A 317 2.13 -9.73 -8.14
CA SER A 317 2.13 -8.32 -7.81
C SER A 317 1.51 -7.54 -8.97
N ARG A 318 0.74 -6.50 -8.63
CA ARG A 318 0.09 -5.62 -9.59
C ARG A 318 1.02 -4.43 -9.86
N PRO A 319 1.40 -4.14 -11.12
CA PRO A 319 1.98 -2.85 -11.44
C PRO A 319 0.90 -1.76 -11.36
N TYR A 320 1.29 -0.54 -11.02
CA TYR A 320 0.41 0.61 -11.16
C TYR A 320 0.48 1.11 -12.59
N ILE A 321 -0.66 1.07 -13.30
CA ILE A 321 -0.79 1.55 -14.66
C ILE A 321 -1.79 2.71 -14.64
N ASP A 322 -1.36 3.89 -15.05
CA ASP A 322 -2.18 5.09 -15.10
C ASP A 322 -2.09 5.72 -16.48
N ALA A 323 -3.18 6.29 -16.99
CA ALA A 323 -3.19 7.06 -18.23
C ALA A 323 -3.47 8.55 -17.97
N PHE A 324 -2.73 9.43 -18.63
CA PHE A 324 -2.89 10.88 -18.56
C PHE A 324 -3.21 11.45 -19.94
N ARG A 325 -4.03 12.50 -19.98
CA ARG A 325 -4.32 13.26 -21.18
C ARG A 325 -3.14 14.16 -21.54
N ASP A 326 -2.22 13.68 -22.37
CA ASP A 326 -0.99 14.40 -22.76
C ASP A 326 -1.27 15.68 -23.59
N ASP A 327 -2.47 15.77 -24.16
CA ASP A 327 -3.01 16.97 -24.80
C ASP A 327 -3.57 18.01 -23.81
N LEU A 328 -3.71 17.66 -22.52
CA LEU A 328 -4.22 18.54 -21.46
C LEU A 328 -3.20 18.81 -20.37
N VAL A 329 -2.37 17.82 -20.02
CA VAL A 329 -1.41 17.92 -18.91
C VAL A 329 -0.06 17.28 -19.23
N THR A 330 0.96 17.74 -18.53
CA THR A 330 2.30 17.15 -18.48
C THR A 330 2.81 17.19 -17.03
N GLY A 331 4.00 16.65 -16.75
CA GLY A 331 4.59 16.68 -15.41
C GLY A 331 3.99 15.67 -14.41
N TYR A 332 3.32 14.63 -14.90
CA TYR A 332 3.03 13.45 -14.09
C TYR A 332 4.33 12.66 -13.85
N VAL A 333 4.58 12.32 -12.59
CA VAL A 333 5.84 11.72 -12.15
C VAL A 333 5.55 10.30 -11.68
N PRO A 334 5.87 9.25 -12.46
CA PRO A 334 5.69 7.87 -12.03
C PRO A 334 6.48 7.56 -10.75
N MET A 335 5.82 7.09 -9.69
CA MET A 335 6.50 6.74 -8.44
C MET A 335 6.54 5.22 -8.25
N MET A 336 7.74 4.68 -8.07
CA MET A 336 7.93 3.27 -7.75
C MET A 336 7.10 2.90 -6.51
N GLY A 337 6.40 1.79 -6.58
CA GLY A 337 5.58 1.28 -5.47
C GLY A 337 4.20 1.88 -5.35
N PHE A 338 3.92 3.04 -5.98
CA PHE A 338 2.66 3.79 -5.78
C PHE A 338 1.98 4.26 -7.07
N GLY A 339 2.65 4.25 -8.23
CA GLY A 339 2.08 4.75 -9.49
C GLY A 339 2.19 6.27 -9.64
N ALA A 340 1.75 6.79 -10.78
CA ALA A 340 1.79 8.22 -11.07
C ALA A 340 0.58 8.96 -10.48
N ALA A 341 -0.55 8.28 -10.34
CA ALA A 341 -1.82 8.89 -9.94
C ALA A 341 -2.29 8.59 -8.49
N SER A 342 -1.51 7.87 -7.69
CA SER A 342 -1.91 7.57 -6.30
C SER A 342 -1.76 8.78 -5.38
N TYR A 343 -2.66 8.91 -4.40
CA TYR A 343 -2.51 9.83 -3.27
C TYR A 343 -1.18 9.72 -2.49
N ASN A 344 -0.49 8.58 -2.54
CA ASN A 344 0.83 8.39 -1.92
C ASN A 344 1.97 9.01 -2.75
N ASN A 345 1.68 9.45 -3.97
CA ASN A 345 2.62 10.13 -4.85
C ASN A 345 2.38 11.63 -4.87
N GLN A 346 3.08 12.34 -3.98
CA GLN A 346 3.06 13.80 -3.94
C GLN A 346 3.69 14.44 -5.19
N TRP A 347 4.57 13.74 -5.90
CA TRP A 347 5.39 14.33 -6.95
C TRP A 347 4.57 14.74 -8.16
N THR A 348 3.60 13.91 -8.58
CA THR A 348 2.64 14.30 -9.63
C THR A 348 1.81 15.50 -9.18
N THR A 349 1.29 15.50 -7.95
CA THR A 349 0.51 16.63 -7.41
C THR A 349 1.32 17.94 -7.44
N MET A 350 2.62 17.86 -7.16
CA MET A 350 3.54 19.01 -7.18
C MET A 350 3.92 19.46 -8.58
N ASN A 351 4.12 18.52 -9.52
CA ASN A 351 4.73 18.77 -10.83
C ASN A 351 3.74 18.92 -11.98
N ILE A 352 2.51 18.43 -11.84
CA ILE A 352 1.52 18.42 -12.91
C ILE A 352 1.23 19.84 -13.37
N ARG A 353 1.23 20.02 -14.69
CA ARG A 353 1.00 21.28 -15.39
C ARG A 353 -0.02 21.07 -16.47
N ARG A 354 -0.76 22.12 -16.80
CA ARG A 354 -1.51 22.14 -18.04
C ARG A 354 -0.56 22.29 -19.23
N VAL A 355 -1.01 21.93 -20.42
CA VAL A 355 -0.31 22.26 -21.66
C VAL A 355 -1.13 23.20 -22.54
N ASP A 356 -0.44 23.98 -23.37
CA ASP A 356 -1.07 24.76 -24.44
C ASP A 356 -1.36 23.89 -25.67
N ARG A 357 -1.93 24.49 -26.73
CA ARG A 357 -2.26 23.79 -27.99
C ARG A 357 -1.04 23.18 -28.72
N ARG A 358 0.17 23.53 -28.31
CA ARG A 358 1.43 23.01 -28.87
C ARG A 358 2.07 21.98 -27.94
N GLY A 359 1.39 21.56 -26.87
CA GLY A 359 1.92 20.63 -25.88
C GLY A 359 2.94 21.27 -24.92
N LYS A 360 3.08 22.60 -24.91
CA LYS A 360 4.04 23.28 -24.03
C LYS A 360 3.42 23.46 -22.65
N ALA A 361 4.18 23.12 -21.61
CA ALA A 361 3.79 23.33 -20.22
C ALA A 361 3.44 24.81 -19.93
N ILE A 362 2.33 25.03 -19.22
CA ILE A 362 1.88 26.34 -18.75
C ILE A 362 1.66 26.32 -17.24
N GLU A 363 1.94 27.44 -16.60
CA GLU A 363 1.71 27.65 -15.16
C GLU A 363 0.26 28.07 -14.90
N GLY A 364 -0.27 27.62 -13.77
CA GLY A 364 -1.61 27.96 -13.28
C GLY A 364 -2.77 27.25 -13.98
N GLY A 365 -3.97 27.72 -13.66
CA GLY A 365 -5.25 27.21 -14.15
C GLY A 365 -5.74 25.95 -13.43
N THR A 366 -6.85 25.42 -13.96
CA THR A 366 -7.61 24.34 -13.33
C THR A 366 -7.43 23.03 -14.09
N ILE A 367 -7.23 21.93 -13.35
CA ILE A 367 -7.33 20.56 -13.85
C ILE A 367 -8.51 19.84 -13.21
N ARG A 368 -9.01 18.80 -13.89
CA ARG A 368 -10.06 17.91 -13.37
C ARG A 368 -9.48 16.52 -13.14
N TRP A 369 -9.53 16.03 -11.91
CA TRP A 369 -8.98 14.74 -11.50
C TRP A 369 -10.04 13.96 -10.71
N ALA A 370 -10.76 13.06 -11.37
CA ALA A 370 -11.92 12.40 -10.78
C ALA A 370 -11.59 11.57 -9.53
N LEU A 371 -12.48 11.61 -8.53
CA LEU A 371 -12.53 10.69 -7.40
C LEU A 371 -13.35 9.46 -7.77
N GLN A 372 -12.85 8.29 -7.38
CA GLN A 372 -13.52 7.01 -7.65
C GLN A 372 -14.67 6.73 -6.67
N GLU A 373 -14.69 7.38 -5.52
CA GLU A 373 -15.73 7.26 -4.52
C GLU A 373 -15.82 8.56 -3.70
N GLU A 374 -16.92 8.74 -2.99
CA GLU A 374 -17.16 9.90 -2.14
C GLU A 374 -16.37 9.80 -0.81
N PRO A 375 -15.59 10.84 -0.43
CA PRO A 375 -14.96 10.87 0.88
C PRO A 375 -16.01 10.95 1.99
N LYS A 376 -15.98 9.99 2.91
CA LYS A 376 -16.94 9.94 4.03
C LYS A 376 -16.66 11.00 5.09
N ASN A 377 -15.38 11.34 5.29
CA ASN A 377 -14.94 12.23 6.37
C ASN A 377 -13.59 12.89 6.04
N LEU A 378 -13.45 14.21 6.19
CA LEU A 378 -12.15 14.89 6.01
C LEU A 378 -11.48 15.28 7.33
N ASN A 379 -11.75 14.53 8.41
CA ASN A 379 -11.07 14.60 9.69
C ASN A 379 -9.82 13.69 9.70
N PRO A 380 -8.60 14.23 9.85
CA PRO A 380 -7.35 13.43 9.87
C PRO A 380 -7.25 12.35 10.97
N CYS A 381 -8.04 12.45 12.05
CA CYS A 381 -8.09 11.47 13.14
C CYS A 381 -9.10 10.34 12.90
N VAL A 382 -10.02 10.50 11.95
CA VAL A 382 -11.12 9.54 11.70
C VAL A 382 -11.06 8.95 10.29
N ALA A 383 -10.53 9.70 9.31
CA ALA A 383 -10.40 9.25 7.92
C ALA A 383 -9.57 7.95 7.82
N SER A 384 -10.13 6.94 7.16
CA SER A 384 -9.58 5.58 7.15
C SER A 384 -9.49 4.92 5.79
N SER A 385 -10.10 5.47 4.74
CA SER A 385 -10.06 4.91 3.38
C SER A 385 -9.13 5.70 2.45
N ALA A 386 -8.76 5.06 1.34
CA ALA A 386 -7.99 5.67 0.27
C ALA A 386 -8.67 6.92 -0.32
N TYR A 387 -10.01 6.99 -0.32
CA TYR A 387 -10.74 8.09 -0.93
C TYR A 387 -10.65 9.39 -0.14
N GLU A 388 -10.64 9.29 1.20
CA GLU A 388 -10.32 10.45 2.03
C GLU A 388 -8.87 10.89 1.83
N GLN A 389 -7.94 9.93 1.68
CA GLN A 389 -6.52 10.22 1.50
C GLN A 389 -6.20 10.90 0.17
N GLU A 390 -6.94 10.61 -0.91
CA GLU A 390 -6.87 11.39 -2.15
C GLU A 390 -7.10 12.89 -1.90
N VAL A 391 -7.94 13.27 -0.94
CA VAL A 391 -8.11 14.69 -0.60
C VAL A 391 -7.04 15.13 0.42
N LEU A 392 -6.92 14.42 1.54
CA LEU A 392 -6.11 14.83 2.69
C LEU A 392 -4.61 14.88 2.40
N SER A 393 -4.07 14.00 1.53
CA SER A 393 -2.64 14.01 1.19
C SER A 393 -2.23 15.22 0.35
N ARG A 394 -3.19 15.90 -0.30
CA ARG A 394 -2.96 17.15 -1.04
C ARG A 394 -3.04 18.38 -0.15
N LEU A 395 -3.57 18.23 1.06
CA LEU A 395 -3.73 19.28 2.07
C LEU A 395 -2.61 19.28 3.12
N ASN A 396 -1.84 18.19 3.25
CA ASN A 396 -0.84 18.01 4.30
C ASN A 396 0.48 17.51 3.73
N ASP A 397 1.59 18.04 4.26
CA ASP A 397 2.94 17.52 4.03
C ASP A 397 3.44 16.72 5.24
N SER A 398 4.50 15.94 5.04
CA SER A 398 5.21 15.18 6.10
C SER A 398 6.62 15.70 6.36
N LEU A 399 7.23 15.29 7.48
CA LEU A 399 8.62 15.67 7.81
C LEU A 399 9.64 15.15 6.79
N MET A 400 9.36 13.98 6.21
CA MET A 400 10.16 13.34 5.17
C MET A 400 9.36 13.22 3.88
N ALA A 401 10.08 13.16 2.77
CA ALA A 401 9.58 12.76 1.47
C ALA A 401 10.25 11.45 1.07
N MET A 402 9.65 10.76 0.10
CA MET A 402 10.26 9.57 -0.50
C MET A 402 10.68 9.89 -1.94
N HIS A 403 11.93 9.57 -2.28
CA HIS A 403 12.41 9.73 -3.65
C HIS A 403 11.57 8.84 -4.60
N PRO A 404 11.03 9.37 -5.71
CA PRO A 404 10.04 8.64 -6.50
C PRO A 404 10.61 7.43 -7.24
N GLU A 405 11.91 7.45 -7.57
CA GLU A 405 12.61 6.34 -8.23
C GLU A 405 13.30 5.39 -7.24
N THR A 406 14.25 5.89 -6.43
CA THR A 406 15.07 5.06 -5.54
C THR A 406 14.35 4.59 -4.28
N LEU A 407 13.22 5.23 -3.94
CA LEU A 407 12.48 5.01 -2.69
C LEU A 407 13.27 5.37 -1.44
N ASP A 408 14.36 6.14 -1.54
CA ASP A 408 15.11 6.60 -0.38
C ASP A 408 14.33 7.68 0.38
N ASP A 409 14.52 7.73 1.70
CA ASP A 409 14.00 8.82 2.53
C ASP A 409 14.79 10.10 2.26
N MET A 410 14.06 11.21 2.10
CA MET A 410 14.60 12.52 1.79
C MET A 410 14.13 13.55 2.81
N PRO A 411 15.00 14.52 3.18
CA PRO A 411 14.57 15.71 3.90
C PRO A 411 13.43 16.43 3.17
N TRP A 412 12.37 16.75 3.90
CA TRP A 412 11.23 17.54 3.41
C TRP A 412 10.93 18.70 4.35
N MET A 413 9.85 18.65 5.14
CA MET A 413 9.60 19.68 6.16
C MET A 413 10.66 19.65 7.27
N ALA A 414 11.31 18.51 7.50
CA ALA A 414 12.54 18.43 8.28
C ALA A 414 13.77 18.52 7.35
N ARG A 415 14.75 19.35 7.72
CA ARG A 415 16.01 19.50 6.98
C ARG A 415 16.96 18.31 7.19
N LYS A 416 16.81 17.61 8.32
CA LYS A 416 17.45 16.33 8.65
C LYS A 416 16.77 15.70 9.88
N TRP A 417 17.17 14.48 10.21
CA TRP A 417 16.85 13.82 11.47
C TRP A 417 18.03 13.00 11.97
N ASP A 418 18.08 12.79 13.28
CA ASP A 418 19.06 11.90 13.92
C ASP A 418 18.29 10.79 14.67
N VAL A 419 18.69 9.53 14.49
CA VAL A 419 18.20 8.39 15.26
C VAL A 419 19.28 7.98 16.26
N GLY A 420 18.92 7.87 17.53
CA GLY A 420 19.84 7.52 18.61
C GLY A 420 19.22 6.53 19.60
N VAL A 421 19.99 6.16 20.60
CA VAL A 421 19.57 5.24 21.68
C VAL A 421 19.52 5.99 23.01
N TRP A 422 18.58 5.62 23.88
CA TRP A 422 18.52 6.07 25.26
C TRP A 422 18.11 4.91 26.19
N GLU A 423 18.07 5.18 27.49
CA GLU A 423 17.74 4.20 28.52
C GLU A 423 16.43 4.62 29.22
N PRO A 424 15.25 4.14 28.76
CA PRO A 424 13.98 4.41 29.41
C PRO A 424 13.92 3.92 30.87
N GLU A 425 14.56 2.78 31.13
CA GLU A 425 14.66 2.13 32.43
C GLU A 425 16.03 1.45 32.55
N PRO A 426 16.58 1.27 33.77
CA PRO A 426 17.88 0.62 33.95
C PRO A 426 18.00 -0.72 33.20
N GLY A 427 18.93 -0.79 32.24
CA GLY A 427 19.18 -1.95 31.40
C GLY A 427 18.27 -2.12 30.17
N LYS A 428 17.20 -1.33 30.03
CA LYS A 428 16.31 -1.34 28.85
C LYS A 428 16.78 -0.28 27.85
N LYS A 429 16.95 -0.66 26.59
CA LYS A 429 17.31 0.29 25.51
C LYS A 429 16.07 0.76 24.78
N GLY A 430 15.99 2.06 24.53
CA GLY A 430 14.94 2.72 23.74
C GLY A 430 15.52 3.54 22.60
N THR A 431 14.67 3.93 21.65
CA THR A 431 15.06 4.76 20.49
C THR A 431 14.76 6.22 20.75
N THR A 432 15.57 7.12 20.22
CA THR A 432 15.25 8.54 20.11
C THR A 432 15.26 8.96 18.65
N VAL A 433 14.30 9.81 18.26
CA VAL A 433 14.25 10.43 16.93
C VAL A 433 14.25 11.94 17.12
N THR A 434 15.28 12.62 16.63
CA THR A 434 15.39 14.08 16.70
C THR A 434 15.11 14.68 15.33
N TRP A 435 14.05 15.47 15.22
CA TRP A 435 13.68 16.17 14.00
C TRP A 435 14.19 17.61 14.02
N TYR A 436 14.79 18.02 12.90
CA TYR A 436 15.26 19.38 12.68
C TYR A 436 14.39 20.05 11.62
N ILE A 437 13.37 20.78 12.03
CA ILE A 437 12.34 21.35 11.15
C ILE A 437 12.92 22.52 10.34
N GLN A 438 12.49 22.67 9.08
CA GLN A 438 12.82 23.83 8.25
C GLN A 438 12.21 25.10 8.84
N LYS A 439 12.91 26.23 8.71
CA LYS A 439 12.36 27.53 9.12
C LYS A 439 11.42 28.06 8.05
N GLY A 440 10.39 28.81 8.48
CA GLY A 440 9.51 29.52 7.57
C GLY A 440 8.35 28.71 6.98
N ILE A 441 8.20 27.44 7.37
CA ILE A 441 7.00 26.66 7.06
C ILE A 441 5.81 27.29 7.79
N LYS A 442 4.69 27.38 7.07
CA LYS A 442 3.42 27.87 7.59
C LYS A 442 2.33 26.85 7.31
N TRP A 443 1.36 26.82 8.22
CA TRP A 443 0.03 26.32 7.95
C TRP A 443 -0.65 27.15 6.86
N SER A 444 -1.66 26.58 6.22
CA SER A 444 -2.45 27.23 5.17
C SER A 444 -3.11 28.53 5.59
N ASP A 445 -3.37 28.72 6.88
CA ASP A 445 -3.91 29.95 7.47
C ASP A 445 -2.83 31.01 7.79
N GLY A 446 -1.55 30.71 7.49
CA GLY A 446 -0.41 31.59 7.66
C GLY A 446 0.28 31.47 9.03
N MET A 447 -0.26 30.69 9.97
CA MET A 447 0.39 30.45 11.27
C MET A 447 1.70 29.65 11.06
N PRO A 448 2.80 29.96 11.80
CA PRO A 448 4.04 29.19 11.68
C PRO A 448 3.85 27.73 12.11
N PHE A 449 4.42 26.79 11.35
CA PHE A 449 4.59 25.40 11.77
C PHE A 449 5.89 25.25 12.58
N THR A 450 5.81 24.65 13.76
CA THR A 450 6.95 24.56 14.70
C THR A 450 7.03 23.22 15.43
N ALA A 451 8.09 23.04 16.23
CA ALA A 451 8.25 21.89 17.11
C ALA A 451 7.05 21.70 18.07
N GLU A 452 6.38 22.78 18.47
CA GLU A 452 5.20 22.70 19.34
C GLU A 452 4.01 22.00 18.68
N ASP A 453 3.84 22.12 17.36
CA ASP A 453 2.78 21.44 16.63
C ASP A 453 3.04 19.92 16.58
N VAL A 454 4.31 19.54 16.44
CA VAL A 454 4.74 18.13 16.47
C VAL A 454 4.49 17.51 17.84
N GLU A 455 4.95 18.17 18.91
CA GLU A 455 4.71 17.72 20.29
C GLU A 455 3.21 17.66 20.59
N PHE A 456 2.46 18.72 20.27
CA PHE A 456 1.02 18.77 20.47
C PHE A 456 0.32 17.61 19.77
N THR A 457 0.62 17.37 18.49
CA THR A 457 0.02 16.30 17.71
C THR A 457 0.23 14.95 18.38
N ILE A 458 1.49 14.60 18.67
CA ILE A 458 1.83 13.29 19.25
C ILE A 458 1.12 13.10 20.59
N ASN A 459 1.17 14.12 21.46
CA ASN A 459 0.51 14.06 22.77
C ASN A 459 -1.02 14.00 22.66
N TYR A 460 -1.61 14.70 21.69
CA TYR A 460 -3.05 14.70 21.44
C TYR A 460 -3.51 13.33 20.96
N LEU A 461 -2.83 12.75 19.97
CA LEU A 461 -3.15 11.43 19.43
C LEU A 461 -3.00 10.34 20.50
N LYS A 462 -1.91 10.39 21.26
CA LYS A 462 -1.65 9.46 22.38
C LYS A 462 -2.67 9.59 23.50
N LYS A 463 -2.99 10.81 23.94
CA LYS A 463 -3.97 11.05 25.03
C LYS A 463 -5.36 10.52 24.69
N ASN A 464 -5.73 10.54 23.41
CA ASN A 464 -7.06 10.19 22.92
C ASN A 464 -7.16 8.76 22.38
N ASP A 465 -6.07 7.97 22.44
CA ASP A 465 -5.98 6.61 21.89
C ASP A 465 -6.55 6.52 20.47
N VAL A 466 -6.17 7.46 19.60
CA VAL A 466 -6.73 7.54 18.24
C VAL A 466 -6.35 6.25 17.48
N PRO A 467 -7.30 5.36 17.14
CA PRO A 467 -6.99 3.99 16.72
C PRO A 467 -6.06 3.92 15.51
N ARG A 468 -6.21 4.85 14.56
CA ARG A 468 -5.41 4.90 13.33
C ARG A 468 -3.92 5.18 13.58
N TYR A 469 -3.59 5.85 14.68
CA TYR A 469 -2.23 6.24 15.05
C TYR A 469 -1.69 5.44 16.24
N LEU A 470 -2.47 4.49 16.78
CA LEU A 470 -2.10 3.73 17.98
C LEU A 470 -0.75 3.03 17.80
N ASP A 471 -0.55 2.34 16.67
CA ASP A 471 0.73 1.66 16.35
C ASP A 471 1.94 2.61 16.34
N ALA A 472 1.72 3.87 15.97
CA ALA A 472 2.78 4.87 15.91
C ALA A 472 3.03 5.54 17.28
N THR A 473 2.01 5.67 18.12
CA THR A 473 2.09 6.43 19.37
C THR A 473 2.27 5.59 20.62
N GLN A 474 1.92 4.29 20.61
CA GLN A 474 1.90 3.43 21.79
C GLN A 474 3.28 3.31 22.46
N ASP A 475 4.34 3.25 21.66
CA ASP A 475 5.72 3.08 22.15
C ASP A 475 6.39 4.39 22.57
N ILE A 476 5.76 5.55 22.30
CA ILE A 476 6.33 6.86 22.60
C ILE A 476 6.23 7.11 24.11
N VAL A 477 7.35 7.27 24.81
CA VAL A 477 7.40 7.64 26.23
C VAL A 477 7.14 9.12 26.43
N LYS A 478 7.88 9.97 25.70
CA LYS A 478 7.78 11.43 25.80
C LYS A 478 8.22 12.12 24.52
N VAL A 479 7.84 13.38 24.39
CA VAL A 479 8.33 14.31 23.37
C VAL A 479 8.97 15.50 24.08
N GLU A 480 10.15 15.91 23.64
CA GLU A 480 10.93 17.00 24.22
C GLU A 480 11.13 18.10 23.18
N LEU A 481 10.69 19.31 23.51
CA LEU A 481 11.01 20.52 22.76
C LEU A 481 12.43 20.97 23.09
N ILE A 482 13.36 20.83 22.15
CA ILE A 482 14.74 21.31 22.30
C ILE A 482 14.80 22.80 21.98
N ASP A 483 14.19 23.20 20.88
CA ASP A 483 13.99 24.59 20.48
C ASP A 483 12.78 24.72 19.54
N ARG A 484 12.48 25.94 19.09
CA ARG A 484 11.32 26.24 18.22
C ARG A 484 11.22 25.37 16.96
N TYR A 485 12.34 24.87 16.43
CA TYR A 485 12.42 24.06 15.22
C TYR A 485 13.18 22.73 15.44
N THR A 486 13.34 22.30 16.69
CA THR A 486 13.98 21.02 17.02
C THR A 486 13.17 20.30 18.09
N VAL A 487 12.71 19.09 17.76
CA VAL A 487 11.89 18.24 18.65
C VAL A 487 12.48 16.85 18.70
N LYS A 488 12.50 16.25 19.88
CA LYS A 488 13.03 14.90 20.10
C LYS A 488 11.96 13.99 20.68
N VAL A 489 11.70 12.88 20.01
CA VAL A 489 10.73 11.85 20.39
C VAL A 489 11.47 10.67 21.00
N TYR A 490 10.95 10.15 22.11
CA TYR A 490 11.57 9.08 22.88
C TYR A 490 10.65 7.86 22.88
N PHE A 491 11.17 6.71 22.48
CA PHE A 491 10.47 5.43 22.42
C PHE A 491 11.05 4.46 23.45
N ASP A 492 10.23 3.59 24.03
CA ASP A 492 10.67 2.69 25.10
C ASP A 492 11.42 1.43 24.61
N ASN A 493 11.50 1.22 23.29
CA ASN A 493 12.15 0.08 22.67
C ASN A 493 13.04 0.48 21.47
N ILE A 494 13.87 -0.46 21.00
CA ILE A 494 14.74 -0.27 19.85
C ILE A 494 13.98 -0.62 18.57
N SER A 495 13.88 0.33 17.63
CA SER A 495 13.39 0.05 16.29
C SER A 495 13.79 1.16 15.31
N TYR A 496 14.39 0.78 14.20
CA TYR A 496 14.64 1.66 13.06
C TYR A 496 13.33 2.28 12.54
N TRP A 497 12.22 1.54 12.62
CA TRP A 497 10.92 1.98 12.10
C TRP A 497 10.31 3.14 12.88
N HIS A 498 10.80 3.43 14.10
CA HIS A 498 10.33 4.56 14.89
C HIS A 498 10.55 5.92 14.23
N VAL A 499 11.48 6.02 13.27
CA VAL A 499 11.61 7.24 12.47
C VAL A 499 10.31 7.55 11.70
N TYR A 500 9.58 6.54 11.24
CA TYR A 500 8.29 6.74 10.55
C TYR A 500 7.16 7.00 11.55
N ASN A 501 7.19 6.34 12.71
CA ASN A 501 6.22 6.56 13.79
C ASN A 501 6.29 7.98 14.36
N ALA A 502 7.48 8.59 14.36
CA ALA A 502 7.70 9.98 14.76
C ALA A 502 7.39 11.01 13.66
N GLY A 503 7.09 10.56 12.43
CA GLY A 503 6.85 11.38 11.25
C GLY A 503 5.39 11.36 10.79
N LEU A 504 4.47 11.74 11.68
CA LEU A 504 3.02 11.67 11.47
C LEU A 504 2.48 12.78 10.56
N ALA A 505 1.19 12.69 10.21
CA ALA A 505 0.42 13.86 9.79
C ALA A 505 0.13 14.75 11.02
N PHE A 506 0.45 16.04 10.93
CA PHE A 506 0.35 16.94 12.08
C PHE A 506 -0.98 17.68 12.15
N LEU A 507 -1.42 17.91 13.38
CA LEU A 507 -2.62 18.68 13.70
C LEU A 507 -2.22 20.12 14.07
N PRO A 508 -2.83 21.16 13.47
CA PRO A 508 -2.55 22.55 13.86
C PRO A 508 -2.99 22.81 15.30
N LYS A 509 -2.01 23.00 16.20
CA LYS A 509 -2.25 23.17 17.64
C LYS A 509 -3.28 24.26 17.93
N HIS A 510 -3.24 25.37 17.18
CA HIS A 510 -4.14 26.50 17.36
C HIS A 510 -5.60 26.23 16.96
N ILE A 511 -5.88 25.15 16.22
CA ILE A 511 -7.23 24.68 15.90
C ILE A 511 -7.66 23.56 16.86
N TRP A 512 -6.77 22.60 17.10
CA TRP A 512 -7.10 21.33 17.74
C TRP A 512 -7.01 21.33 19.27
N LYS A 513 -6.31 22.30 19.87
CA LYS A 513 -6.12 22.35 21.33
C LYS A 513 -7.44 22.41 22.14
N ASP A 514 -8.49 22.94 21.51
CA ASP A 514 -9.81 23.13 22.14
C ASP A 514 -10.84 22.07 21.64
N VAL A 515 -10.39 21.06 20.89
CA VAL A 515 -11.25 19.97 20.38
C VAL A 515 -11.23 18.81 21.36
N GLU A 516 -12.31 18.66 22.13
CA GLU A 516 -12.49 17.53 23.06
C GLU A 516 -13.11 16.31 22.35
N ASP A 517 -14.18 16.51 21.59
CA ASP A 517 -14.79 15.45 20.76
C ASP A 517 -14.13 15.40 19.38
N TRP A 518 -12.96 14.76 19.32
CA TRP A 518 -12.23 14.56 18.07
C TRP A 518 -12.96 13.65 17.07
N LYS A 519 -13.89 12.81 17.53
CA LYS A 519 -14.63 11.87 16.67
C LYS A 519 -15.72 12.59 15.89
N GLY A 520 -16.46 13.48 16.57
CA GLY A 520 -17.50 14.31 15.98
C GLY A 520 -16.99 15.57 15.29
N PHE A 521 -15.71 15.92 15.44
CA PHE A 521 -15.13 17.12 14.85
C PHE A 521 -15.13 17.04 13.31
N GLU A 522 -15.77 18.01 12.64
CA GLU A 522 -15.87 18.07 11.18
C GLU A 522 -15.15 19.32 10.63
N PRO A 523 -13.80 19.35 10.63
CA PRO A 523 -13.04 20.56 10.34
C PRO A 523 -13.30 21.16 8.97
N TRP A 524 -13.74 20.36 7.99
CA TRP A 524 -14.05 20.84 6.64
C TRP A 524 -15.40 21.56 6.53
N LYS A 525 -16.32 21.35 7.49
CA LYS A 525 -17.63 22.01 7.56
C LYS A 525 -17.63 23.21 8.49
N GLU A 526 -16.75 23.22 9.47
CA GLU A 526 -16.67 24.30 10.45
C GLU A 526 -15.87 25.50 9.94
N ALA A 527 -16.43 26.70 10.08
CA ALA A 527 -15.75 27.92 9.67
C ALA A 527 -14.49 28.20 10.49
N HIS A 528 -13.44 28.67 9.83
CA HIS A 528 -12.21 29.09 10.49
C HIS A 528 -12.50 30.27 11.43
N PRO A 529 -12.00 30.26 12.68
CA PRO A 529 -12.37 31.25 13.69
C PRO A 529 -11.91 32.68 13.37
N LYS A 530 -10.93 32.85 12.46
CA LYS A 530 -10.28 34.15 12.19
C LYS A 530 -10.21 34.56 10.71
N ILE A 531 -10.44 33.64 9.77
CA ILE A 531 -10.21 33.88 8.35
C ILE A 531 -11.50 33.58 7.60
N LYS A 532 -12.13 34.61 7.08
CA LYS A 532 -13.41 34.48 6.36
C LYS A 532 -13.24 33.61 5.13
N GLY A 533 -14.13 32.62 4.98
CA GLY A 533 -14.15 31.71 3.82
C GLY A 533 -13.15 30.56 3.89
N TYR A 534 -12.41 30.42 4.99
CA TYR A 534 -11.62 29.23 5.30
C TYR A 534 -12.42 28.33 6.25
N SER A 535 -12.17 27.03 6.21
CA SER A 535 -12.68 26.09 7.21
C SER A 535 -11.61 25.81 8.28
N LYS A 536 -11.96 25.05 9.32
CA LYS A 536 -10.99 24.56 10.31
C LYS A 536 -10.08 23.45 9.76
N LEU A 537 -10.29 22.99 8.52
CA LEU A 537 -9.39 22.05 7.84
C LEU A 537 -8.13 22.76 7.35
N VAL A 538 -7.24 23.03 8.30
CA VAL A 538 -5.96 23.69 8.10
C VAL A 538 -4.86 22.63 7.96
N GLY A 539 -4.09 22.71 6.89
CA GLY A 539 -2.96 21.80 6.61
C GLY A 539 -1.70 22.53 6.10
N THR A 540 -0.60 21.79 5.95
CA THR A 540 0.73 22.29 5.51
C THR A 540 1.03 22.07 4.01
N GLY A 541 0.14 21.37 3.31
CA GLY A 541 0.36 20.88 1.95
C GLY A 541 0.14 21.92 0.84
N PRO A 542 0.31 21.49 -0.42
CA PRO A 542 0.28 22.36 -1.60
C PRO A 542 -1.09 22.97 -1.92
N PHE A 543 -2.19 22.38 -1.46
CA PHE A 543 -3.54 22.87 -1.69
C PHE A 543 -4.31 23.10 -0.39
N ILE A 544 -5.39 23.88 -0.48
CA ILE A 544 -6.43 24.05 0.55
C ILE A 544 -7.79 23.63 0.00
N LEU A 545 -8.66 23.13 0.88
CA LEU A 545 -10.05 22.88 0.51
C LEU A 545 -10.77 24.20 0.24
N LYS A 546 -11.32 24.35 -0.96
CA LYS A 546 -12.11 25.52 -1.35
C LYS A 546 -13.59 25.33 -1.04
N ASP A 547 -14.15 24.24 -1.55
CA ASP A 547 -15.51 23.81 -1.30
C ASP A 547 -15.64 22.30 -1.56
N TYR A 548 -16.69 21.71 -1.00
CA TYR A 548 -17.06 20.31 -1.18
C TYR A 548 -18.57 20.27 -1.35
N VAL A 549 -19.03 19.81 -2.51
CA VAL A 549 -20.44 19.53 -2.79
C VAL A 549 -20.63 18.01 -2.76
N PRO A 550 -21.29 17.45 -1.72
CA PRO A 550 -21.54 16.01 -1.59
C PRO A 550 -22.17 15.40 -2.84
N GLY A 551 -21.73 14.22 -3.22
CA GLY A 551 -22.15 13.52 -4.44
C GLY A 551 -21.69 14.15 -5.77
N GLU A 552 -21.14 15.37 -5.78
CA GLU A 552 -20.74 16.06 -7.02
C GLU A 552 -19.22 16.19 -7.16
N TYR A 553 -18.55 16.93 -6.27
CA TYR A 553 -17.11 17.19 -6.38
C TYR A 553 -16.46 17.72 -5.10
N VAL A 554 -15.15 17.51 -4.98
CA VAL A 554 -14.27 18.21 -4.03
C VAL A 554 -13.39 19.20 -4.80
N ARG A 555 -13.28 20.44 -4.34
CA ARG A 555 -12.48 21.49 -5.01
C ARG A 555 -11.32 21.94 -4.15
N LEU A 556 -10.12 21.83 -4.70
CA LEU A 556 -8.87 22.22 -4.06
C LEU A 556 -8.25 23.40 -4.80
N VAL A 557 -7.82 24.43 -4.07
CA VAL A 557 -7.10 25.57 -4.64
C VAL A 557 -5.70 25.68 -4.05
N LYS A 558 -4.75 26.20 -4.83
CA LYS A 558 -3.36 26.39 -4.44
C LYS A 558 -3.26 27.09 -3.10
N ASN A 559 -2.49 26.52 -2.17
CA ASN A 559 -2.24 27.12 -0.87
C ASN A 559 -1.27 28.31 -1.04
N PRO A 560 -1.71 29.56 -0.82
CA PRO A 560 -0.85 30.73 -1.02
C PRO A 560 0.30 30.82 0.01
N ASN A 561 0.18 30.10 1.13
CA ASN A 561 1.19 30.04 2.18
C ASN A 561 2.14 28.84 2.04
N TYR A 562 2.03 28.07 0.96
CA TYR A 562 2.83 26.86 0.79
C TYR A 562 4.33 27.18 0.66
N TRP A 563 5.13 26.44 1.41
CA TRP A 563 6.54 26.77 1.66
C TRP A 563 7.48 26.36 0.50
N ARG A 564 6.99 25.53 -0.43
CA ARG A 564 7.71 25.08 -1.64
C ARG A 564 7.19 25.73 -2.93
N LEU A 565 6.45 26.84 -2.86
CA LEU A 565 6.09 27.60 -4.06
C LEU A 565 7.35 28.10 -4.78
N ASN A 566 7.38 27.99 -6.12
CA ASN A 566 8.37 28.67 -6.94
C ASN A 566 8.18 30.18 -6.77
N LYS A 567 9.23 30.86 -6.28
CA LYS A 567 9.26 32.32 -6.10
C LYS A 567 9.98 33.00 -7.23
#